data_AF-A0A5B1QS53-F1
#
_entry.id   AF-A0A5B1QS53-F1
#
_cell.length_a   1.000
_cell.length_b   1.000
_cell.length_c   1.000
_cell.angle_alpha   90.00
_cell.angle_beta   90.00
_cell.angle_gamma   90.00
#
_symmetry.space_group_name_H-M   'P 1'
#
loop_
_entity.id
_entity.type
_entity.pdbx_description
1 polymer ?
#
loop_
_entity_poly.entity_id
_entity_poly.type
_entity_poly.pdbx_seq_one_letter_code
_entity_poly.pdbx_strand_id
1 'polypeptide(L)'
;MSDLLIFDILLTSGGLREPHLLWPPTDVASLQRLLDAIQSSSYDALKKDCLVYFLLKWHQDGREESFKEDRSIPPQFSALSDAYWHLDTGIDIPRAVSILSDPRLNRDYTSKILQAISLCDNPTPLILSFIRTVKPPLTEPDDIDMYAIALAETNFMDAWLFQRSYPDYTETRKRLLRKILEWSLSRE
;
A
#
# COMPACT_ATOMS: atom_id res chain seq x y z
N MET A 1 11.53 -2.11 8.01
CA MET A 1 10.44 -2.57 7.12
C MET A 1 11.04 -3.48 6.05
N SER A 2 10.31 -4.50 5.61
CA SER A 2 10.78 -5.47 4.61
C SER A 2 10.66 -4.94 3.17
N ASP A 3 11.57 -5.37 2.28
CA ASP A 3 11.60 -5.04 0.85
C ASP A 3 10.53 -5.78 0.02
N LEU A 4 9.43 -6.20 0.66
CA LEU A 4 8.36 -6.98 0.03
C LEU A 4 7.37 -6.08 -0.69
N LEU A 5 6.89 -6.45 -1.88
CA LEU A 5 5.78 -5.77 -2.54
C LEU A 5 4.45 -6.12 -1.87
N ILE A 6 3.38 -5.34 -2.11
CA ILE A 6 2.03 -5.69 -1.68
C ILE A 6 1.63 -7.02 -2.28
N PHE A 7 1.99 -7.27 -3.55
CA PHE A 7 1.73 -8.55 -4.21
C PHE A 7 2.34 -9.74 -3.46
N ASP A 8 3.55 -9.62 -2.91
CA ASP A 8 4.16 -10.67 -2.08
C ASP A 8 3.34 -10.96 -0.82
N ILE A 9 2.78 -9.91 -0.20
CA ILE A 9 1.89 -10.03 0.96
C ILE A 9 0.59 -10.74 0.57
N LEU A 10 0.02 -10.42 -0.60
CA LEU A 10 -1.18 -11.08 -1.11
C LEU A 10 -0.93 -12.57 -1.39
N LEU A 11 0.18 -12.92 -2.04
CA LEU A 11 0.56 -14.31 -2.26
C LEU A 11 0.77 -15.06 -0.94
N THR A 12 1.48 -14.46 0.01
CA THR A 12 1.68 -15.03 1.36
C THR A 12 0.35 -15.28 2.07
N SER A 13 -0.57 -14.31 1.99
CA SER A 13 -1.89 -14.38 2.61
C SER A 13 -2.77 -15.48 1.98
N GLY A 14 -2.51 -15.85 0.72
CA GLY A 14 -3.11 -17.01 0.03
C GLY A 14 -2.47 -18.36 0.38
N GLY A 15 -1.51 -18.39 1.30
CA GLY A 15 -0.84 -19.60 1.76
C GLY A 15 0.41 -19.99 0.96
N LEU A 16 0.90 -19.14 0.06
CA LEU A 16 2.16 -19.37 -0.64
C LEU A 16 3.31 -18.98 0.29
N ARG A 17 4.06 -19.97 0.79
CA ARG A 17 5.08 -19.77 1.83
C ARG A 17 6.32 -19.02 1.37
N GLU A 18 6.68 -19.13 0.09
CA GLU A 18 7.89 -18.53 -0.47
C GLU A 18 7.58 -17.74 -1.76
N PRO A 19 6.81 -16.63 -1.70
CA PRO A 19 6.42 -15.87 -2.89
C PRO A 19 7.60 -15.36 -3.71
N HIS A 20 8.69 -14.96 -3.03
CA HIS A 20 9.92 -14.45 -3.64
C HIS A 20 10.64 -15.46 -4.56
N LEU A 21 10.32 -16.75 -4.47
CA LEU A 21 10.83 -17.78 -5.39
C LEU A 21 9.98 -17.93 -6.67
N LEU A 22 8.76 -17.41 -6.64
CA LEU A 22 7.77 -17.50 -7.72
C LEU A 22 7.57 -16.15 -8.42
N TRP A 23 7.78 -15.05 -7.71
CA TRP A 23 7.57 -13.69 -8.17
C TRP A 23 8.85 -12.86 -8.02
N PRO A 24 9.26 -12.09 -9.05
CA PRO A 24 8.66 -12.00 -10.37
C PRO A 24 9.09 -13.16 -11.30
N PRO A 25 8.18 -13.71 -12.14
CA PRO A 25 8.54 -14.70 -13.14
C PRO A 25 9.42 -14.09 -14.23
N THR A 26 10.49 -14.78 -14.60
CA THR A 26 11.47 -14.32 -15.60
C THR A 26 11.33 -15.01 -16.96
N ASP A 27 10.55 -16.09 -17.00
CA ASP A 27 10.26 -16.88 -18.20
C ASP A 27 8.86 -17.52 -18.15
N VAL A 28 8.41 -18.08 -19.28
CA VAL A 28 7.08 -18.68 -19.42
C VAL A 28 6.85 -19.86 -18.44
N ALA A 29 7.88 -20.66 -18.16
CA ALA A 29 7.77 -21.79 -17.25
C ALA A 29 7.64 -21.33 -15.79
N SER A 30 8.34 -20.27 -15.41
CA SER A 30 8.19 -19.62 -14.10
C SER A 30 6.83 -18.96 -13.93
N LEU A 31 6.28 -18.34 -14.98
CA LEU A 31 4.92 -17.80 -14.98
C LEU A 31 3.89 -18.92 -14.80
N GLN A 32 4.03 -20.04 -15.53
CA GLN A 32 3.14 -21.19 -15.37
C GLN A 32 3.17 -21.73 -13.92
N ARG A 33 4.36 -21.85 -13.32
CA ARG A 33 4.51 -22.26 -11.92
C ARG A 33 3.80 -21.30 -10.96
N LEU A 34 3.90 -19.98 -11.19
CA LEU A 34 3.20 -18.98 -10.38
C LEU A 34 1.67 -19.12 -10.53
N LEU A 35 1.17 -19.30 -11.75
CA LEU A 35 -0.26 -19.49 -11.99
C LEU A 35 -0.78 -20.79 -11.35
N ASP A 36 -0.03 -21.88 -11.44
CA ASP A 36 -0.37 -23.14 -10.78
C ASP A 36 -0.39 -22.98 -9.25
N ALA A 37 0.58 -22.25 -8.69
CA ALA A 37 0.63 -21.93 -7.27
C ALA A 37 -0.59 -21.09 -6.83
N ILE A 38 -0.96 -20.05 -7.59
CA ILE A 38 -2.17 -19.26 -7.36
C ILE A 38 -3.41 -20.15 -7.42
N GLN A 39 -3.52 -21.04 -8.40
CA GLN A 39 -4.66 -21.94 -8.56
C GLN A 39 -4.80 -22.90 -7.37
N SER A 40 -3.67 -23.39 -6.84
CA SER A 40 -3.60 -24.29 -5.69
C SER A 40 -3.71 -23.58 -4.32
N SER A 41 -3.75 -22.25 -4.30
CA SER A 41 -3.79 -21.46 -3.07
C SER A 41 -5.08 -21.65 -2.26
N SER A 42 -5.06 -21.21 -1.00
CA SER A 42 -6.20 -21.29 -0.07
C SER A 42 -7.34 -20.32 -0.41
N TYR A 43 -7.12 -19.42 -1.37
CA TYR A 43 -8.10 -18.42 -1.77
C TYR A 43 -9.30 -19.00 -2.50
N ASP A 44 -10.42 -18.28 -2.41
CA ASP A 44 -11.60 -18.50 -3.24
C ASP A 44 -11.31 -18.13 -4.71
N ALA A 45 -12.22 -18.52 -5.61
CA ALA A 45 -12.06 -18.28 -7.05
C ALA A 45 -11.88 -16.79 -7.37
N LEU A 46 -12.65 -15.92 -6.71
CA LEU A 46 -12.61 -14.48 -6.96
C LEU A 46 -11.25 -13.87 -6.62
N LYS A 47 -10.69 -14.19 -5.45
CA LYS A 47 -9.36 -13.70 -5.05
C LYS A 47 -8.26 -14.24 -5.96
N LYS A 48 -8.37 -15.49 -6.42
CA LYS A 48 -7.45 -16.06 -7.43
C LYS A 48 -7.52 -15.28 -8.73
N ASP A 49 -8.72 -14.99 -9.22
CA ASP A 49 -8.93 -14.17 -10.42
C ASP A 49 -8.36 -12.75 -10.24
N CYS A 50 -8.47 -12.15 -9.05
CA CYS A 50 -7.88 -10.83 -8.77
C CYS A 50 -6.35 -10.85 -8.85
N LEU A 51 -5.70 -11.92 -8.38
CA LEU A 51 -4.23 -12.07 -8.49
C LEU A 51 -3.81 -12.20 -9.96
N VAL A 52 -4.56 -12.96 -10.76
CA VAL A 52 -4.28 -13.08 -12.20
C VAL A 52 -4.53 -11.75 -12.92
N TYR A 53 -5.63 -11.06 -12.60
CA TYR A 53 -5.92 -9.72 -13.10
C TYR A 53 -4.76 -8.76 -12.81
N PHE A 54 -4.23 -8.75 -11.58
CA PHE A 54 -3.07 -7.94 -11.20
C PHE A 54 -1.83 -8.27 -12.05
N LEU A 55 -1.54 -9.56 -12.30
CA LEU A 55 -0.43 -9.98 -13.15
C LEU A 55 -0.58 -9.49 -14.59
N LEU A 56 -1.80 -9.55 -15.14
CA LEU A 56 -2.08 -9.09 -16.51
C LEU A 56 -1.80 -7.60 -16.68
N LYS A 57 -2.07 -6.78 -15.65
CA LYS A 57 -1.76 -5.33 -15.66
C LYS A 57 -0.29 -5.02 -15.86
N TRP A 58 0.62 -5.93 -15.51
CA TRP A 58 2.06 -5.72 -15.68
C TRP A 58 2.46 -5.55 -17.15
N HIS A 59 1.66 -6.06 -18.08
CA HIS A 59 1.88 -5.88 -19.52
C HIS A 59 1.47 -4.50 -20.04
N GLN A 60 0.60 -3.78 -19.33
CA GLN A 60 0.11 -2.44 -19.70
C GLN A 60 -0.46 -2.36 -21.13
N ASP A 61 -1.12 -3.42 -21.59
CA ASP A 61 -1.69 -3.53 -22.94
C ASP A 61 -3.22 -3.71 -22.98
N GLY A 62 -3.88 -3.61 -21.82
CA GLY A 62 -5.33 -3.61 -21.69
C GLY A 62 -5.97 -5.00 -21.66
N ARG A 63 -5.19 -6.09 -21.75
CA ARG A 63 -5.73 -7.47 -21.71
C ARG A 63 -6.43 -7.82 -20.40
N GLU A 64 -6.11 -7.11 -19.33
CA GLU A 64 -6.74 -7.27 -18.02
C GLU A 64 -8.24 -6.94 -18.05
N GLU A 65 -8.67 -6.04 -18.94
CA GLU A 65 -10.06 -5.58 -19.03
C GLU A 65 -10.97 -6.69 -19.54
N SER A 66 -10.59 -7.37 -20.62
CA SER A 66 -11.33 -8.53 -21.12
C SER A 66 -11.37 -9.65 -20.08
N PHE A 67 -10.25 -9.90 -19.38
CA PHE A 67 -10.22 -10.92 -18.32
C PHE A 67 -11.17 -10.56 -17.15
N LYS A 68 -11.20 -9.28 -16.74
CA LYS A 68 -12.09 -8.78 -15.70
C LYS A 68 -13.56 -9.03 -16.05
N GLU A 69 -13.94 -8.78 -17.31
CA GLU A 69 -15.30 -9.01 -17.83
C GLU A 69 -15.62 -10.52 -17.88
N ASP A 70 -14.74 -11.33 -18.47
CA ASP A 70 -14.92 -12.78 -18.61
C ASP A 70 -15.06 -13.49 -17.26
N ARG A 71 -14.28 -13.05 -16.26
CA ARG A 71 -14.35 -13.57 -14.88
C ARG A 71 -15.39 -12.89 -14.02
N SER A 72 -16.07 -11.87 -14.54
CA SER A 72 -17.06 -11.07 -13.81
C SER A 72 -16.52 -10.55 -12.47
N ILE A 73 -15.26 -10.09 -12.45
CA ILE A 73 -14.62 -9.55 -11.25
C ILE A 73 -15.35 -8.26 -10.84
N PRO A 74 -15.94 -8.20 -9.63
CA PRO A 74 -16.70 -7.02 -9.24
C PRO A 74 -15.83 -5.76 -9.18
N PRO A 75 -16.39 -4.56 -9.45
CA PRO A 75 -15.62 -3.32 -9.55
C PRO A 75 -14.77 -2.98 -8.32
N GLN A 76 -15.23 -3.31 -7.12
CA GLN A 76 -14.49 -3.06 -5.89
C GLN A 76 -13.22 -3.93 -5.76
N PHE A 77 -13.23 -5.14 -6.31
CA PHE A 77 -12.08 -6.05 -6.26
C PHE A 77 -11.03 -5.70 -7.32
N SER A 78 -11.48 -5.36 -8.54
CA SER A 78 -10.60 -4.86 -9.58
C SER A 78 -9.99 -3.51 -9.19
N ALA A 79 -10.79 -2.57 -8.65
CA ALA A 79 -10.27 -1.29 -8.17
C ALA A 79 -9.23 -1.44 -7.05
N LEU A 80 -9.45 -2.34 -6.09
CA LEU A 80 -8.45 -2.61 -5.05
C LEU A 80 -7.15 -3.18 -5.66
N SER A 81 -7.29 -4.11 -6.62
CA SER A 81 -6.14 -4.67 -7.34
C SER A 81 -5.39 -3.61 -8.15
N ASP A 82 -6.11 -2.68 -8.80
CA ASP A 82 -5.53 -1.54 -9.52
C ASP A 82 -4.73 -0.64 -8.58
N ALA A 83 -5.29 -0.31 -7.41
CA ALA A 83 -4.60 0.52 -6.43
C ALA A 83 -3.30 -0.13 -5.94
N TYR A 84 -3.33 -1.42 -5.60
CA TYR A 84 -2.12 -2.14 -5.20
C TYR A 84 -1.10 -2.24 -6.34
N TRP A 85 -1.56 -2.39 -7.59
CA TRP A 85 -0.66 -2.42 -8.74
C TRP A 85 0.06 -1.09 -8.94
N HIS A 86 -0.66 0.03 -8.83
CA HIS A 86 -0.05 1.36 -8.88
C HIS A 86 1.00 1.54 -7.77
N LEU A 87 0.69 1.12 -6.53
CA LEU A 87 1.62 1.19 -5.40
C LEU A 87 2.87 0.34 -5.60
N ASP A 88 2.73 -0.89 -6.10
CA ASP A 88 3.87 -1.81 -6.29
C ASP A 88 4.75 -1.43 -7.48
N THR A 89 4.17 -0.88 -8.55
CA THR A 89 4.93 -0.46 -9.74
C THR A 89 5.57 0.92 -9.58
N GLY A 90 5.07 1.75 -8.67
CA GLY A 90 5.45 3.16 -8.59
C GLY A 90 4.79 4.04 -9.67
N ILE A 91 3.96 3.45 -10.55
CA ILE A 91 3.33 4.17 -11.66
C ILE A 91 2.04 4.82 -11.17
N ASP A 92 1.93 6.14 -11.29
CA ASP A 92 0.73 6.91 -10.92
C ASP A 92 0.23 6.62 -9.49
N ILE A 93 1.12 6.76 -8.51
CA ILE A 93 0.76 6.68 -7.07
C ILE A 93 -0.43 7.57 -6.69
N PRO A 94 -0.58 8.82 -7.21
CA PRO A 94 -1.77 9.62 -6.92
C PRO A 94 -3.09 8.93 -7.29
N ARG A 95 -3.12 8.20 -8.42
CA ARG A 95 -4.29 7.39 -8.81
C ARG A 95 -4.58 6.30 -7.79
N ALA A 96 -3.55 5.62 -7.27
CA ALA A 96 -3.73 4.62 -6.21
C ALA A 96 -4.43 5.22 -4.98
N VAL A 97 -3.95 6.37 -4.50
CA VAL A 97 -4.53 7.06 -3.33
C VAL A 97 -5.97 7.51 -3.60
N SER A 98 -6.27 7.97 -4.81
CA SER A 98 -7.63 8.32 -5.21
C SER A 98 -8.56 7.12 -5.17
N ILE A 99 -8.13 5.96 -5.69
CA ILE A 99 -8.93 4.72 -5.66
C ILE A 99 -9.13 4.26 -4.21
N LEU A 100 -8.03 4.22 -3.43
CA LEU A 100 -8.05 3.85 -2.02
C LEU A 100 -8.86 4.81 -1.15
N SER A 101 -9.31 5.96 -1.65
CA SER A 101 -10.21 6.85 -0.91
C SER A 101 -11.67 6.38 -0.96
N ASP A 102 -12.04 5.41 -1.81
CA ASP A 102 -13.41 4.87 -1.88
C ASP A 102 -13.75 4.02 -0.63
N PRO A 103 -14.68 4.45 0.25
CA PRO A 103 -14.98 3.79 1.52
C PRO A 103 -15.42 2.32 1.38
N ARG A 104 -15.84 1.88 0.19
CA ARG A 104 -16.28 0.50 -0.07
C ARG A 104 -15.13 -0.49 -0.18
N LEU A 105 -13.90 -0.02 -0.35
CA LEU A 105 -12.71 -0.88 -0.46
C LEU A 105 -12.24 -1.32 0.93
N ASN A 106 -11.77 -2.57 1.04
CA ASN A 106 -11.08 -3.04 2.24
C ASN A 106 -9.57 -2.75 2.13
N ARG A 107 -8.99 -2.05 3.11
CA ARG A 107 -7.56 -1.62 3.09
C ARG A 107 -6.80 -2.14 4.31
N ASP A 108 -6.58 -3.44 4.37
CA ASP A 108 -5.94 -4.10 5.51
C ASP A 108 -4.42 -3.83 5.64
N TYR A 109 -3.78 -3.24 4.63
CA TYR A 109 -2.31 -3.10 4.54
C TYR A 109 -1.81 -1.66 4.69
N THR A 110 -2.33 -0.92 5.68
CA THR A 110 -2.02 0.51 5.90
C THR A 110 -0.52 0.82 5.89
N SER A 111 0.29 0.10 6.68
CA SER A 111 1.73 0.38 6.78
C SER A 111 2.45 0.18 5.46
N LYS A 112 2.05 -0.85 4.69
CA LYS A 112 2.65 -1.11 3.38
C LYS A 112 2.24 -0.07 2.34
N ILE A 113 0.98 0.39 2.38
CA ILE A 113 0.49 1.48 1.54
C ILE A 113 1.27 2.76 1.83
N LEU A 114 1.42 3.13 3.11
CA LEU A 114 2.18 4.31 3.52
C LEU A 114 3.65 4.21 3.11
N GLN A 115 4.27 3.04 3.29
CA GLN A 115 5.62 2.78 2.82
C GLN A 115 5.73 2.99 1.29
N ALA A 116 4.83 2.42 0.50
CA ALA A 116 4.86 2.58 -0.95
C ALA A 116 4.68 4.04 -1.38
N ILE A 117 3.77 4.79 -0.73
CA ILE A 117 3.61 6.22 -0.98
C ILE A 117 4.89 6.99 -0.62
N SER A 118 5.57 6.64 0.48
CA SER A 118 6.78 7.34 0.95
C SER A 118 7.97 7.27 0.00
N LEU A 119 7.97 6.32 -0.94
CA LEU A 119 9.03 6.12 -1.92
C LEU A 119 8.88 6.98 -3.19
N CYS A 120 7.77 7.72 -3.34
CA CYS A 120 7.57 8.59 -4.50
C CYS A 120 8.23 9.98 -4.32
N ASP A 121 8.35 10.75 -5.40
CA ASP A 121 9.04 12.04 -5.41
C ASP A 121 8.41 13.09 -4.47
N ASN A 122 7.08 13.06 -4.29
CA ASN A 122 6.34 14.02 -3.47
C ASN A 122 5.31 13.30 -2.57
N PRO A 123 5.76 12.61 -1.51
CA PRO A 123 4.93 11.71 -0.74
C PRO A 123 3.97 12.43 0.20
N THR A 124 4.34 13.62 0.69
CA THR A 124 3.62 14.30 1.77
C THR A 124 2.17 14.64 1.46
N PRO A 125 1.81 15.25 0.31
CA PRO A 125 0.41 15.48 -0.02
C PRO A 125 -0.41 14.19 -0.11
N LEU A 126 0.21 13.11 -0.58
CA LEU A 126 -0.43 11.81 -0.77
C LEU A 126 -0.66 11.09 0.56
N ILE A 127 0.34 11.08 1.46
CA ILE A 127 0.23 10.56 2.83
C ILE A 127 -0.90 11.28 3.57
N LEU A 128 -0.90 12.62 3.54
CA LEU A 128 -1.93 13.41 4.21
C LEU A 128 -3.32 13.16 3.62
N SER A 129 -3.43 13.08 2.29
CA SER A 129 -4.70 12.77 1.62
C SER A 129 -5.20 11.40 2.07
N PHE A 130 -4.37 10.37 1.96
CA PHE A 130 -4.73 9.00 2.33
C PHE A 130 -5.18 8.91 3.80
N ILE A 131 -4.40 9.43 4.74
CA ILE A 131 -4.73 9.35 6.17
C ILE A 131 -6.00 10.14 6.50
N ARG A 132 -6.19 11.33 5.92
CA ARG A 132 -7.36 12.17 6.20
C ARG A 132 -8.64 11.62 5.58
N THR A 133 -8.58 11.00 4.40
CA THR A 133 -9.76 10.45 3.71
C THR A 133 -10.11 9.05 4.22
N VAL A 134 -9.11 8.15 4.30
CA VAL A 134 -9.31 6.74 4.66
C VAL A 134 -9.41 6.56 6.18
N LYS A 135 -8.74 7.43 6.96
CA LYS A 135 -8.67 7.35 8.43
C LYS A 135 -8.30 5.94 8.94
N PRO A 136 -7.23 5.32 8.40
CA PRO A 136 -6.82 4.01 8.86
C PRO A 136 -6.36 4.08 10.32
N PRO A 137 -6.45 2.97 11.08
CA PRO A 137 -5.85 2.91 12.40
C PRO A 137 -4.32 3.00 12.26
N LEU A 138 -3.73 4.08 12.79
CA LEU A 138 -2.28 4.26 12.85
C LEU A 138 -1.74 3.66 14.15
N THR A 139 -1.37 2.38 14.12
CA THR A 139 -0.84 1.66 15.28
C THR A 139 0.68 1.54 15.26
N GLU A 140 1.26 1.40 14.06
CA GLU A 140 2.69 1.20 13.92
C GLU A 140 3.47 2.49 14.19
N PRO A 141 4.56 2.44 14.98
CA PRO A 141 5.40 3.60 15.27
C PRO A 141 5.85 4.36 14.03
N ASP A 142 6.28 3.64 12.99
CA ASP A 142 6.80 4.24 11.77
C ASP A 142 5.71 4.96 10.97
N ASP A 143 4.49 4.42 10.94
CA ASP A 143 3.34 5.04 10.27
C ASP A 143 2.93 6.35 10.96
N ILE A 144 2.91 6.34 12.30
CA ILE A 144 2.63 7.52 13.13
C ILE A 144 3.70 8.59 12.90
N ASP A 145 4.97 8.18 12.87
CA ASP A 145 6.09 9.08 12.65
C ASP A 145 6.05 9.68 11.24
N MET A 146 5.74 8.88 10.21
CA MET A 146 5.58 9.32 8.83
C MET A 146 4.48 10.37 8.69
N TYR A 147 3.32 10.15 9.35
CA TYR A 147 2.25 11.13 9.37
C TYR A 147 2.66 12.44 10.08
N ALA A 148 3.35 12.35 11.21
CA ALA A 148 3.80 13.53 11.95
C ALA A 148 4.78 14.39 11.15
N ILE A 149 5.70 13.77 10.41
CA ILE A 149 6.63 14.48 9.52
C ILE A 149 5.87 15.12 8.34
N ALA A 150 4.94 14.38 7.71
CA ALA A 150 4.11 14.94 6.63
C ALA A 150 3.27 16.15 7.10
N LEU A 151 2.77 16.11 8.34
CA LEU A 151 2.13 17.28 8.95
C LEU A 151 3.12 18.43 9.13
N ALA A 152 4.33 18.16 9.62
CA ALA A 152 5.32 19.20 9.88
C ALA A 152 5.74 19.92 8.59
N GLU A 153 5.90 19.16 7.49
CA GLU A 153 6.22 19.68 6.16
C GLU A 153 5.20 20.65 5.61
N THR A 154 3.92 20.42 5.89
CA THR A 154 2.82 21.28 5.44
C THR A 154 2.51 22.40 6.43
N ASN A 155 2.41 22.07 7.72
CA ASN A 155 2.16 23.00 8.80
C ASN A 155 2.71 22.45 10.13
N PHE A 156 3.81 23.05 10.60
CA PHE A 156 4.44 22.70 11.88
C PHE A 156 3.45 22.66 13.06
N MET A 157 2.47 23.57 13.10
CA MET A 157 1.50 23.60 14.20
C MET A 157 0.59 22.38 14.22
N ASP A 158 0.24 21.83 13.05
CA ASP A 158 -0.58 20.62 12.98
C ASP A 158 0.19 19.42 13.55
N ALA A 159 1.48 19.29 13.23
CA ALA A 159 2.34 18.27 13.82
C ALA A 159 2.50 18.45 15.33
N TRP A 160 2.69 19.70 15.77
CA TRP A 160 2.82 20.03 17.19
C TRP A 160 1.55 19.73 17.99
N LEU A 161 0.37 19.94 17.41
CA LEU A 161 -0.90 19.56 18.02
C LEU A 161 -1.11 18.05 17.97
N PHE A 162 -0.69 17.39 16.88
CA PHE A 162 -0.81 15.93 16.73
C PHE A 162 -0.08 15.18 17.85
N GLN A 163 1.16 15.54 18.19
CA GLN A 163 1.84 14.87 19.30
C GLN A 163 1.12 15.05 20.66
N ARG A 164 0.39 16.16 20.86
CA ARG A 164 -0.40 16.38 22.09
C ARG A 164 -1.65 15.52 22.19
N SER A 165 -2.05 14.84 21.12
CA SER A 165 -3.10 13.82 21.18
C SER A 165 -2.69 12.60 22.01
N TYR A 166 -1.38 12.42 22.23
CA TYR A 166 -0.82 11.38 23.09
C TYR A 166 -0.55 11.95 24.51
N PRO A 167 -0.78 11.16 25.58
CA PRO A 167 -0.44 11.60 26.95
C PRO A 167 1.05 11.87 27.14
N ASP A 168 1.38 12.83 28.01
CA ASP A 168 2.76 13.30 28.29
C ASP A 168 3.75 12.20 28.69
N TYR A 169 3.29 11.18 29.38
CA TYR A 169 4.12 10.10 29.88
C TYR A 169 4.42 9.00 28.85
N THR A 170 3.81 9.06 27.65
CA THR A 170 4.00 8.02 26.64
C THR A 170 5.31 8.20 25.87
N GLU A 171 5.97 7.07 25.56
CA GLU A 171 7.16 7.08 24.71
C GLU A 171 6.86 7.55 23.29
N THR A 172 5.64 7.28 22.78
CA THR A 172 5.17 7.80 21.49
C THR A 172 5.26 9.32 21.42
N ARG A 173 4.75 10.03 22.44
CA ARG A 173 4.81 11.50 22.45
C ARG A 173 6.25 12.01 22.50
N LYS A 174 7.10 11.43 23.35
CA LYS A 174 8.52 11.81 23.44
C LYS A 174 9.24 11.62 22.11
N ARG A 175 8.98 10.49 21.42
CA ARG A 175 9.53 10.20 20.09
C ARG A 175 9.05 11.21 19.04
N LEU A 176 7.75 11.49 19.00
CA LEU A 176 7.16 12.47 18.08
C LEU A 176 7.71 13.88 18.30
N LEU A 177 7.81 14.33 19.56
CA LEU A 177 8.42 15.62 19.90
C LEU A 177 9.85 15.72 19.37
N ARG A 178 10.67 14.69 19.61
CA ARG A 178 12.05 14.64 19.11
C ARG A 178 12.07 14.76 17.59
N LYS A 179 11.29 13.94 16.88
CA LYS A 179 11.26 13.95 15.40
C LYS A 179 10.79 15.28 14.81
N ILE A 180 9.76 15.89 15.38
CA ILE A 180 9.24 17.18 14.91
C ILE A 180 10.28 18.29 15.13
N LEU A 181 10.96 18.29 16.28
CA LEU A 181 12.02 19.26 16.58
C LEU A 181 13.24 19.05 15.69
N GLU A 182 13.72 17.82 15.54
CA GLU A 182 14.82 17.46 14.64
C GLU A 182 14.53 17.94 13.22
N TRP A 183 13.34 17.62 12.69
CA TRP A 183 12.90 18.07 11.37
C TRP A 183 12.90 19.60 11.24
N SER A 184 12.47 20.33 12.27
CA SER A 184 12.45 21.80 12.24
C SER A 184 13.85 22.43 12.24
N LEU A 185 14.84 21.74 12.80
CA LEU A 185 16.22 22.20 12.93
C LEU A 185 17.08 21.77 11.74
N SER A 186 16.67 20.74 11.00
CA SER A 186 17.40 20.22 9.84
C SER A 186 17.01 20.85 8.50
N ARG A 187 16.13 21.87 8.49
CA ARG A 187 15.84 22.67 7.29
C ARG A 187 17.00 23.65 7.02
N GLU A 188 17.97 23.22 6.23
CA GLU A 188 18.81 24.09 5.38
C GLU A 188 18.31 24.04 3.93
#